data_AF-A0A7V2QIR9-F1
#
_entry.id   AF-A0A7V2QIR9-F1
#
_cell.length_a   1.000
_cell.length_b   1.000
_cell.length_c   1.000
_cell.angle_alpha   90.00
_cell.angle_beta   90.00
_cell.angle_gamma   90.00
#
_symmetry.space_group_name_H-M   'P 1'
#
loop_
_entity.id
_entity.type
_entity.pdbx_description
1 polymer ?
#
loop_
_entity_poly.entity_id
_entity_poly.type
_entity_poly.pdbx_seq_one_letter_code
_entity_poly.pdbx_strand_id
1 'polypeptide(L)'
;MTVAKTKEKRAGKEFPILVYPEKCTGCRTCQVRCSVRYLGEFNPFKSYIIVARDHGKRTTSLDFTDDCIWCGYCARFCAYGALVLKKSAKSGKGSK
;
A
#
# COMPACT_ATOMS: atom_id res chain seq x y z
N MET A 1 3.06 -9.84 -18.68
CA MET A 1 3.52 -10.70 -17.57
C MET A 1 2.33 -10.94 -16.65
N THR A 2 1.88 -12.19 -16.50
CA THR A 2 0.64 -12.49 -15.78
C THR A 2 0.81 -12.42 -14.26
N VAL A 3 -0.21 -11.84 -13.62
CA VAL A 3 -0.34 -11.57 -12.16
C VAL A 3 0.04 -12.78 -11.29
N ALA A 4 -0.25 -14.00 -11.74
CA ALA A 4 0.04 -15.25 -11.06
C ALA A 4 1.52 -15.41 -10.65
N LYS A 5 2.47 -15.03 -11.51
CA LYS A 5 3.91 -15.22 -11.25
C LYS A 5 4.46 -14.37 -10.10
N THR A 6 3.74 -13.35 -9.64
CA THR A 6 4.18 -12.48 -8.54
C THR A 6 3.71 -12.96 -7.16
N LYS A 7 2.57 -13.67 -7.08
CA LYS A 7 2.05 -14.24 -5.81
C LYS A 7 2.98 -15.33 -5.27
N GLU A 8 3.44 -16.24 -6.13
CA GLU A 8 4.29 -17.38 -5.73
C GLU A 8 5.69 -17.00 -5.24
N LYS A 9 6.30 -15.91 -5.77
CA LYS A 9 7.68 -15.54 -5.41
C LYS A 9 7.82 -14.74 -4.11
N ARG A 10 6.72 -14.39 -3.42
CA ARG A 10 6.75 -13.47 -2.26
C ARG A 10 5.92 -13.91 -1.06
N ALA A 11 5.46 -15.15 -1.03
CA ALA A 11 4.64 -15.75 0.02
C ALA A 11 5.29 -15.84 1.42
N GLY A 12 6.39 -15.12 1.70
CA GLY A 12 7.19 -15.29 2.92
C GLY A 12 7.28 -14.08 3.86
N LYS A 13 6.68 -12.92 3.56
CA LYS A 13 6.74 -11.77 4.48
C LYS A 13 5.55 -10.83 4.35
N GLU A 14 4.52 -11.08 5.14
CA GLU A 14 3.46 -10.13 5.39
C GLU A 14 3.98 -9.02 6.31
N PHE A 15 3.74 -7.77 5.91
CA PHE A 15 4.08 -6.61 6.70
C PHE A 15 2.78 -6.02 7.25
N PRO A 16 2.54 -6.07 8.58
CA PRO A 16 1.38 -5.42 9.16
C PRO A 16 1.41 -3.91 8.88
N ILE A 17 0.33 -3.38 8.31
CA ILE A 17 0.19 -1.96 7.94
C ILE A 17 -0.83 -1.31 8.88
N LEU A 18 -0.45 -0.20 9.51
CA LEU A 18 -1.35 0.69 10.21
C LEU A 18 -1.89 1.72 9.22
N VAL A 19 -3.20 1.95 9.24
CA VAL A 19 -3.91 2.84 8.32
C VAL A 19 -4.48 4.02 9.10
N TYR A 20 -4.19 5.23 8.61
CA TYR A 20 -4.62 6.51 9.18
C TYR A 20 -5.33 7.33 8.08
N PRO A 21 -6.62 7.06 7.78
CA PRO A 21 -7.34 7.71 6.69
C PRO A 21 -7.38 9.24 6.80
N GLU A 22 -7.37 9.77 8.01
CA GLU A 22 -7.36 11.20 8.33
C GLU A 22 -6.10 11.92 7.85
N LYS A 23 -4.98 11.18 7.65
CA LYS A 23 -3.73 11.71 7.09
C LYS A 23 -3.65 11.53 5.58
N CYS A 24 -4.62 10.83 4.98
CA CYS A 24 -4.59 10.55 3.55
C CYS A 24 -5.02 11.78 2.76
N THR A 25 -4.06 12.37 2.05
CA THR A 25 -4.33 13.48 1.13
C THR A 25 -4.92 13.01 -0.19
N GLY A 26 -4.95 11.70 -0.45
CA GLY A 26 -5.48 11.10 -1.68
C GLY A 26 -4.60 11.27 -2.93
N CYS A 27 -3.27 11.42 -2.77
CA CYS A 27 -2.32 11.59 -3.88
C CYS A 27 -2.20 10.37 -4.82
N ARG A 28 -2.75 9.21 -4.44
CA ARG A 28 -2.73 7.93 -5.20
C ARG A 28 -1.34 7.37 -5.53
N THR A 29 -0.27 7.87 -4.92
CA THR A 29 1.08 7.30 -5.08
C THR A 29 1.13 5.83 -4.66
N CYS A 30 0.45 5.47 -3.57
CA CYS A 30 0.33 4.09 -3.12
C CYS A 30 -0.32 3.18 -4.16
N GLN A 31 -1.35 3.66 -4.86
CA GLN A 31 -2.05 2.93 -5.91
C GLN A 31 -1.14 2.71 -7.12
N VAL A 32 -0.57 3.79 -7.67
CA VAL A 32 0.32 3.71 -8.85
C VAL A 32 1.53 2.80 -8.57
N ARG A 33 2.15 2.90 -7.40
CA ARG A 33 3.29 2.04 -7.03
C ARG A 33 2.87 0.56 -6.97
N CYS A 34 1.66 0.28 -6.50
CA CYS A 34 1.13 -1.07 -6.44
C CYS A 34 0.82 -1.62 -7.84
N SER A 35 0.09 -0.88 -8.68
CA SER A 35 -0.28 -1.33 -10.03
C SER A 35 0.96 -1.56 -10.90
N VAL A 36 1.95 -0.66 -10.86
CA VAL A 36 3.19 -0.83 -11.62
C VAL A 36 3.96 -2.05 -11.15
N ARG A 37 4.01 -2.28 -9.83
CA ARG A 37 4.79 -3.38 -9.26
C ARG A 37 4.18 -4.75 -9.47
N TYR A 38 2.86 -4.87 -9.45
CA TYR A 38 2.16 -6.17 -9.48
C TYR A 38 1.51 -6.49 -10.82
N LEU A 39 1.14 -5.46 -11.58
CA LEU A 39 0.42 -5.59 -12.84
C LEU A 39 1.23 -5.07 -14.03
N GLY A 40 2.33 -4.35 -13.76
CA GLY A 40 3.11 -3.71 -14.82
C GLY A 40 2.41 -2.51 -15.45
N GLU A 41 1.39 -1.97 -14.79
CA GLU A 41 0.54 -0.92 -15.35
C GLU A 41 0.62 0.37 -14.55
N PHE A 42 0.78 1.50 -15.23
CA PHE A 42 0.65 2.84 -14.65
C PHE A 42 -0.83 3.24 -14.58
N ASN A 43 -1.62 2.50 -13.81
CA ASN A 43 -3.05 2.75 -13.64
C ASN A 43 -3.47 2.56 -12.18
N PRO A 44 -3.79 3.64 -11.43
CA PRO A 44 -4.15 3.54 -10.02
C PRO A 44 -5.43 2.73 -9.77
N PHE A 45 -6.33 2.58 -10.75
CA PHE A 45 -7.57 1.81 -10.57
C PHE A 45 -7.37 0.30 -10.65
N LYS A 46 -6.19 -0.15 -11.11
CA LYS A 46 -5.85 -1.58 -11.13
C LYS A 46 -5.13 -2.03 -9.86
N SER A 47 -4.71 -1.14 -8.97
CA SER A 47 -3.95 -1.53 -7.77
C SER A 47 -4.75 -2.32 -6.74
N TYR A 48 -4.06 -3.06 -5.88
CA TYR A 48 -4.65 -3.79 -4.75
C TYR A 48 -4.92 -2.94 -3.50
N ILE A 49 -4.55 -1.67 -3.53
CA ILE A 49 -4.98 -0.66 -2.57
C ILE A 49 -5.91 0.32 -3.27
N ILE A 50 -6.98 0.71 -2.63
CA ILE A 50 -8.00 1.60 -3.18
C ILE A 50 -8.01 2.87 -2.33
N VAL A 51 -7.89 4.01 -3.00
CA VAL A 51 -8.06 5.34 -2.38
C VAL A 51 -9.35 5.92 -2.93
N ALA A 52 -10.40 5.97 -2.12
CA ALA A 52 -11.64 6.64 -2.48
C ALA A 52 -11.72 8.01 -1.79
N ARG A 53 -12.15 9.03 -2.53
CA ARG A 53 -12.44 10.35 -1.97
C ARG A 53 -13.93 10.59 -2.05
N ASP A 54 -14.53 10.91 -0.91
CA ASP A 54 -15.89 11.44 -0.84
C ASP A 54 -15.80 12.96 -0.94
N HIS A 55 -16.25 13.51 -2.06
CA HIS A 55 -16.24 14.95 -2.31
C HIS A 55 -17.30 15.70 -1.50
N GLY A 56 -18.40 15.04 -1.11
CA GLY A 56 -19.44 15.64 -0.28
C GLY A 56 -18.99 15.78 1.17
N LYS A 57 -18.34 14.75 1.71
CA LYS A 57 -17.84 14.72 3.10
C LYS A 57 -16.42 15.25 3.25
N ARG A 58 -15.70 15.49 2.14
CA ARG A 58 -14.27 15.86 2.12
C ARG A 58 -13.39 14.87 2.88
N THR A 59 -13.75 13.58 2.82
CA THR A 59 -13.03 12.50 3.49
C THR A 59 -12.37 11.57 2.48
N THR A 60 -11.29 10.91 2.89
CA THR A 60 -10.61 9.89 2.10
C THR A 60 -10.68 8.55 2.82
N SER A 61 -11.03 7.47 2.12
CA SER A 61 -10.94 6.08 2.62
C SER A 61 -9.78 5.35 1.97
N LEU A 62 -9.31 4.31 2.66
CA LEU A 62 -8.21 3.45 2.24
C LEU A 62 -8.65 2.01 2.44
N ASP A 63 -8.79 1.28 1.34
CA ASP A 63 -9.28 -0.09 1.32
C ASP A 63 -8.27 -0.99 0.56
N PHE A 64 -8.35 -2.30 0.77
CA PHE A 64 -7.47 -3.28 0.12
C PHE A 64 -8.31 -4.36 -0.55
N THR A 65 -7.87 -4.84 -1.71
CA THR A 65 -8.50 -5.97 -2.39
C THR A 65 -8.01 -7.30 -1.81
N ASP A 66 -8.74 -8.38 -2.08
CA ASP A 66 -8.38 -9.74 -1.68
C ASP A 66 -7.05 -10.23 -2.30
N ASP A 67 -6.58 -9.56 -3.35
CA ASP A 67 -5.28 -9.82 -3.98
C ASP A 67 -4.10 -9.12 -3.29
N CYS A 68 -4.36 -8.25 -2.31
CA CYS A 68 -3.31 -7.62 -1.54
C CYS A 68 -2.53 -8.65 -0.70
N ILE A 69 -1.25 -8.84 -1.01
CA ILE A 69 -0.36 -9.75 -0.28
C ILE A 69 0.39 -9.09 0.89
N TRP A 70 -0.11 -7.97 1.42
CA TRP A 70 0.49 -7.25 2.55
C TRP A 70 2.00 -6.96 2.40
N CYS A 71 2.46 -6.65 1.19
CA CYS A 71 3.88 -6.45 0.89
C CYS A 71 4.52 -5.19 1.52
N GLY A 72 3.72 -4.30 2.09
CA GLY A 72 4.18 -3.07 2.72
C GLY A 72 4.68 -1.97 1.77
N TYR A 73 4.64 -2.17 0.45
CA TYR A 73 5.20 -1.21 -0.51
C TYR A 73 4.43 0.12 -0.50
N CYS A 74 3.11 0.09 -0.37
CA CYS A 74 2.29 1.30 -0.25
C CYS A 74 2.67 2.15 0.97
N ALA A 75 2.94 1.52 2.13
CA ALA A 75 3.36 2.20 3.35
C ALA A 75 4.76 2.82 3.23
N ARG A 76 5.70 2.16 2.54
CA ARG A 76 7.05 2.71 2.30
C ARG A 76 7.06 4.01 1.48
N PHE A 77 6.07 4.20 0.61
CA PHE A 77 5.97 5.38 -0.27
C PHE A 77 4.92 6.38 0.19
N CYS A 78 4.29 6.18 1.36
CA CYS A 78 3.35 7.13 1.89
C CYS A 78 4.10 8.29 2.57
N ALA A 79 4.25 9.40 1.87
CA ALA A 79 4.89 10.61 2.41
C ALA A 79 4.09 11.29 3.55
N TYR A 80 2.79 11.01 3.63
CA TYR A 80 1.88 11.66 4.58
C TYR A 80 1.65 10.84 5.86
N GLY A 81 2.24 9.65 5.95
CA GLY A 81 2.04 8.77 7.11
C GLY A 81 0.63 8.19 7.25
N ALA A 82 -0.18 8.21 6.18
CA ALA A 82 -1.48 7.55 6.12
C ALA A 82 -1.38 6.01 6.11
N LEU A 83 -0.24 5.48 5.69
CA LEU A 83 0.07 4.05 5.68
C LEU A 83 1.44 3.86 6.34
N VAL A 84 1.51 3.10 7.43
CA VAL A 84 2.74 2.93 8.22
C VAL A 84 3.01 1.45 8.45
N LEU A 85 4.26 1.01 8.25
CA LEU A 85 4.66 -0.34 8.62
C LEU A 85 4.70 -0.47 10.15
N LYS A 86 3.91 -1.38 10.71
CA LYS A 86 4.01 -1.72 12.13
C LYS A 86 5.36 -2.40 12.34
N LYS A 87 6.19 -1.83 13.22
CA LYS A 87 7.42 -2.49 13.65
C LYS A 87 7.01 -3.77 14.37
N SER A 88 7.38 -4.94 13.85
CA SER A 88 7.44 -6.13 14.69
C SER A 88 8.55 -5.87 15.71
N ALA A 89 8.26 -6.08 16.99
CA ALA A 89 9.23 -5.93 18.05
C ALA A 89 10.38 -6.92 17.83
N LYS A 90 11.41 -6.53 17.07
CA LYS A 90 12.84 -6.93 17.08
C LYS A 90 13.48 -6.49 15.75
N SER A 91 14.10 -5.32 15.75
CA SER A 91 15.41 -5.08 15.11
C SER A 91 15.89 -3.70 15.52
N GLY A 92 16.64 -3.65 16.62
CA GLY A 92 17.57 -2.57 16.87
C GLY A 92 18.74 -2.70 15.88
N LYS A 93 19.00 -1.62 15.15
CA LYS A 93 20.24 -1.20 14.46
C LYS A 93 19.81 0.05 13.69
N GLY A 94 20.01 1.25 14.23
CA GLY A 94 21.33 1.87 14.36
C GLY A 94 21.44 2.89 13.22
N SER A 95 20.87 4.08 13.44
CA SER A 95 21.21 5.26 12.64
C SER A 95 22.65 5.60 12.95
N LYS A 96 23.49 5.60 11.92
CA LYS A 96 24.78 6.28 11.93
C LYS A 96 24.59 7.65 11.31
#